data_AF-A0A426XV10-F1
#
_entry.id   AF-A0A426XV10-F1
#
_cell.length_a   1.000
_cell.length_b   1.000
_cell.length_c   1.000
_cell.angle_alpha   90.00
_cell.angle_beta   90.00
_cell.angle_gamma   90.00
#
_symmetry.space_group_name_H-M   'P 1'
#
loop_
_entity.id
_entity.type
_entity.pdbx_description
1 polymer ?
#
loop_
_entity_poly.entity_id
_entity_poly.type
_entity_poly.pdbx_seq_one_letter_code
_entity_poly.pdbx_strand_id
1 'polypeptide(L)'
;MAGDKPSVELCKGINGLDKVVLRETRGSSAEVYLFGGQVTSWKNEHGEELLFVSSKAIFKPPKAVRGGIPICFPQFSSHGNLEQHGFARNKFWSIDTNPPQLPSNSLVKTFVDLILKPTDDDIKIWPHSYEFRLRVALTPGGDLMLTSRIRNTNSDGKPFSFTFAYHTYLLVSDIRFANYFLVSLLHLFYLLNILLQSFIVSITALHSSVISTAYMMPKCDFCNIQRKDQMERVHPV
;
A
#
# COMPACT_ATOMS: atom_id res chain seq x y z
N MET A 1 -13.07 -4.49 -32.42
CA MET A 1 -13.01 -3.33 -31.51
C MET A 1 -12.78 -3.87 -30.10
N ALA A 2 -11.59 -3.66 -29.52
CA ALA A 2 -11.39 -3.99 -28.11
C ALA A 2 -12.20 -2.97 -27.30
N GLY A 3 -13.21 -3.44 -26.55
CA GLY A 3 -14.01 -2.55 -25.70
C GLY A 3 -13.12 -1.83 -24.70
N ASP A 4 -13.32 -0.53 -24.56
CA ASP A 4 -12.57 0.31 -23.63
C ASP A 4 -12.81 -0.23 -22.21
N LYS A 5 -11.74 -0.62 -21.51
CA LYS A 5 -11.87 -1.19 -20.16
C LYS A 5 -12.09 -0.07 -19.16
N PRO A 6 -12.96 -0.24 -18.14
CA PRO A 6 -13.17 0.79 -17.13
C PRO A 6 -11.86 1.07 -16.36
N SER A 7 -11.65 2.33 -15.99
CA SER A 7 -10.49 2.77 -15.21
C SER A 7 -10.50 2.22 -13.77
N VAL A 8 -11.69 1.97 -13.23
CA VAL A 8 -11.89 1.35 -11.90
C VAL A 8 -12.88 0.20 -12.06
N GLU A 9 -12.47 -1.01 -11.69
CA GLU A 9 -13.26 -2.23 -11.86
C GLU A 9 -13.28 -3.04 -10.56
N LEU A 10 -14.47 -3.32 -10.01
CA LEU A 10 -14.64 -4.29 -8.92
C LEU A 10 -14.84 -5.68 -9.52
N CYS A 11 -13.98 -6.64 -9.16
CA CYS A 11 -14.05 -8.00 -9.66
C CYS A 11 -13.56 -9.03 -8.64
N LYS A 12 -13.72 -10.32 -8.96
CA LYS A 12 -13.23 -11.43 -8.14
C LYS A 12 -11.77 -11.75 -8.48
N GLY A 13 -10.93 -11.81 -7.45
CA GLY A 13 -9.54 -12.22 -7.51
C GLY A 13 -9.33 -13.69 -7.13
N ILE A 14 -8.12 -13.98 -6.64
CA ILE A 14 -7.72 -15.32 -6.20
C ILE A 14 -8.66 -15.79 -5.08
N ASN A 15 -9.09 -17.06 -5.16
CA ASN A 15 -10.03 -17.67 -4.22
C ASN A 15 -11.38 -16.95 -4.08
N GLY A 16 -11.80 -16.17 -5.08
CA GLY A 16 -13.08 -15.47 -5.07
C GLY A 16 -13.15 -14.26 -4.13
N LEU A 17 -12.00 -13.79 -3.63
CA LEU A 17 -11.94 -12.56 -2.84
C LEU A 17 -12.20 -11.33 -3.72
N ASP A 18 -12.92 -10.35 -3.20
CA ASP A 18 -13.16 -9.10 -3.89
C ASP A 18 -11.89 -8.25 -4.01
N LYS A 19 -11.65 -7.74 -5.20
CA LYS A 19 -10.58 -6.79 -5.50
C LYS A 19 -11.07 -5.67 -6.41
N VAL A 20 -10.44 -4.52 -6.29
CA VAL A 20 -10.58 -3.41 -7.23
C VAL A 20 -9.34 -3.34 -8.09
N VAL A 21 -9.53 -3.24 -9.40
CA VAL A 21 -8.46 -3.02 -10.37
C VAL A 21 -8.53 -1.57 -10.84
N LEU A 22 -7.42 -0.87 -10.67
CA LEU A 22 -7.19 0.48 -11.16
C LEU A 22 -6.42 0.40 -12.47
N ARG A 23 -6.84 1.13 -13.50
CA ARG A 23 -6.21 1.17 -14.82
C ARG A 23 -6.12 2.60 -15.30
N GLU A 24 -4.92 2.98 -15.71
CA GLU A 24 -4.69 4.26 -16.38
C GLU A 24 -4.59 4.10 -17.89
N THR A 25 -4.93 5.17 -18.59
CA THR A 25 -4.98 5.20 -20.07
C THR A 25 -3.66 4.82 -20.74
N ARG A 26 -2.54 5.08 -20.07
CA ARG A 26 -1.18 4.77 -20.54
C ARG A 26 -0.74 3.32 -20.28
N GLY A 27 -1.60 2.49 -19.69
CA GLY A 27 -1.35 1.05 -19.49
C GLY A 27 -0.92 0.66 -18.07
N SER A 28 -0.51 1.61 -17.24
CA SER A 28 -0.25 1.35 -15.81
C SER A 28 -1.50 0.82 -15.11
N SER A 29 -1.30 -0.06 -14.13
CA SER A 29 -2.43 -0.64 -13.37
C SER A 29 -2.05 -1.00 -11.94
N ALA A 30 -3.05 -1.11 -11.07
CA ALA A 30 -2.87 -1.60 -9.70
C ALA A 30 -4.04 -2.50 -9.28
N GLU A 31 -3.78 -3.49 -8.43
CA GLU A 31 -4.81 -4.36 -7.85
C GLU A 31 -4.87 -4.20 -6.34
N VAL A 32 -6.06 -3.91 -5.82
CA VAL A 32 -6.33 -3.67 -4.40
C VAL A 32 -7.35 -4.69 -3.92
N TYR A 33 -6.97 -5.61 -3.03
CA TYR A 33 -7.92 -6.54 -2.41
C TYR A 33 -8.66 -5.84 -1.27
N LEU A 34 -9.98 -6.08 -1.19
CA LEU A 34 -10.77 -5.62 -0.04
C LEU A 34 -10.35 -6.32 1.25
N PHE A 35 -9.89 -7.56 1.14
CA PHE A 35 -9.21 -8.23 2.26
C PHE A 35 -7.86 -7.56 2.53
N GLY A 36 -7.72 -7.03 3.75
CA GLY A 36 -6.57 -6.28 4.23
C GLY A 36 -6.44 -4.85 3.69
N GLY A 37 -7.33 -4.40 2.80
CA GLY A 37 -7.18 -3.14 2.07
C GLY A 37 -5.87 -3.10 1.29
N GLN A 38 -5.42 -4.27 0.82
CA GLN A 38 -4.03 -4.52 0.47
C GLN A 38 -3.81 -4.37 -1.03
N VAL A 39 -2.85 -3.51 -1.41
CA VAL A 39 -2.35 -3.48 -2.79
C VAL A 39 -1.48 -4.71 -3.02
N THR A 40 -1.76 -5.47 -4.07
CA THR A 40 -1.08 -6.75 -4.37
C THR A 40 -0.41 -6.78 -5.73
N SER A 41 -0.71 -5.83 -6.61
CA SER A 41 -0.02 -5.66 -7.88
C SER A 41 0.01 -4.18 -8.22
N TRP A 42 1.12 -3.73 -8.79
CA TRP A 42 1.28 -2.41 -9.38
C TRP A 42 2.22 -2.53 -10.57
N LYS A 43 1.68 -2.26 -11.76
CA LYS A 43 2.37 -2.40 -13.03
C LYS A 43 2.57 -1.04 -13.69
N ASN A 44 3.73 -0.87 -14.30
CA ASN A 44 4.02 0.30 -15.13
C ASN A 44 3.31 0.23 -16.50
N GLU A 45 3.53 1.23 -17.33
CA GLU A 45 2.95 1.36 -18.68
C GLU A 45 3.37 0.22 -19.63
N HIS A 46 4.48 -0.47 -19.33
CA HIS A 46 4.98 -1.64 -20.07
C HIS A 46 4.42 -2.97 -19.55
N GLY A 47 3.60 -2.95 -18.48
CA GLY A 47 3.04 -4.14 -17.85
C GLY A 47 4.01 -4.88 -16.93
N GLU A 48 5.17 -4.29 -16.62
CA GLU A 48 6.15 -4.85 -15.70
C GLU A 48 5.67 -4.66 -14.26
N GLU A 49 5.76 -5.73 -13.46
CA GLU A 49 5.35 -5.72 -12.05
C GLU A 49 6.39 -5.01 -11.18
N LEU A 50 5.92 -4.13 -10.29
CA LEU A 50 6.75 -3.33 -9.39
C LEU A 50 6.66 -3.83 -7.94
N LEU A 51 5.64 -4.64 -7.61
CA LEU A 51 5.47 -5.22 -6.28
C LEU A 51 5.79 -6.71 -6.26
N PHE A 52 6.48 -7.13 -5.20
CA PHE A 52 6.70 -8.55 -4.95
C PHE A 52 5.53 -9.14 -4.16
N VAL A 53 4.83 -10.10 -4.77
CA VAL A 53 3.94 -11.02 -4.06
C VAL A 53 4.53 -12.42 -4.13
N SER A 54 4.61 -13.07 -2.96
CA SER A 54 5.18 -14.40 -2.87
C SER A 54 4.34 -15.42 -3.66
N SER A 55 4.98 -16.29 -4.43
CA SER A 55 4.31 -17.42 -5.11
C SER A 55 3.60 -18.40 -4.16
N LYS A 56 4.01 -18.45 -2.89
CA LYS A 56 3.37 -19.22 -1.81
C LYS A 56 2.38 -18.40 -0.98
N ALA A 57 1.98 -17.20 -1.44
CA ALA A 57 1.05 -16.36 -0.71
C ALA A 57 -0.33 -17.01 -0.66
N ILE A 58 -0.93 -17.03 0.53
CA ILE A 58 -2.26 -17.60 0.76
C ILE A 58 -3.26 -16.45 0.76
N PHE A 59 -4.11 -16.40 -0.26
CA PHE A 59 -5.23 -15.46 -0.36
C PHE A 59 -6.46 -16.05 0.33
N LYS A 60 -6.37 -16.22 1.66
CA LYS A 60 -7.46 -16.80 2.45
C LYS A 60 -7.51 -16.18 3.85
N PRO A 61 -8.61 -15.54 4.24
CA PRO A 61 -8.83 -15.11 5.61
C PRO A 61 -8.70 -16.28 6.61
N PRO A 62 -8.26 -16.02 7.85
CA PRO A 62 -7.93 -14.71 8.41
C PRO A 62 -6.47 -14.28 8.20
N LYS A 63 -5.64 -15.06 7.47
CA LYS A 63 -4.20 -14.78 7.35
C LYS A 63 -3.92 -13.72 6.30
N ALA A 64 -3.13 -12.71 6.66
CA ALA A 64 -2.71 -11.65 5.75
C ALA A 64 -1.91 -12.20 4.54
N VAL A 65 -2.07 -11.53 3.39
CA VAL A 65 -1.38 -11.90 2.15
C VAL A 65 0.10 -11.52 2.22
N ARG A 66 0.99 -12.45 1.86
CA ARG A 66 2.45 -12.24 1.89
C ARG A 66 2.95 -11.54 0.63
N GLY A 67 3.19 -10.24 0.72
CA GLY A 67 3.75 -9.39 -0.34
C GLY A 67 2.85 -8.20 -0.66
N GLY A 68 3.15 -7.45 -1.71
CA GLY A 68 2.43 -6.21 -2.03
C GLY A 68 2.63 -5.16 -0.94
N ILE A 69 1.54 -4.55 -0.46
CA ILE A 69 1.57 -3.49 0.55
C ILE A 69 0.60 -3.82 1.70
N PRO A 70 0.96 -4.74 2.63
CA PRO A 70 0.20 -4.96 3.85
C PRO A 70 0.17 -3.71 4.73
N ILE A 71 -0.97 -3.47 5.38
CA ILE A 71 -1.17 -2.36 6.31
C ILE A 71 -0.95 -2.83 7.74
N CYS A 72 0.00 -2.22 8.45
CA CYS A 72 0.21 -2.43 9.88
C CYS A 72 -0.62 -1.41 10.64
N PHE A 73 -1.62 -1.83 11.40
CA PHE A 73 -2.43 -0.98 12.27
C PHE A 73 -3.24 -1.85 13.25
N PRO A 74 -3.39 -1.43 14.52
CA PRO A 74 -2.89 -0.19 15.15
C PRO A 74 -1.50 -0.34 15.76
N GLN A 75 -0.80 -1.41 15.40
CA GLN A 75 0.53 -1.74 15.92
C GLN A 75 1.46 -2.05 14.75
N PHE A 76 2.72 -1.60 14.82
CA PHE A 76 3.81 -2.06 13.98
C PHE A 76 4.70 -3.00 14.78
N SER A 77 5.12 -4.12 14.19
CA SER A 77 5.93 -5.13 14.86
C SER A 77 5.26 -5.59 16.17
N SER A 78 6.04 -5.88 17.21
CA SER A 78 5.62 -6.29 18.55
C SER A 78 5.63 -5.14 19.57
N HIS A 79 5.41 -3.88 19.13
CA HIS A 79 5.45 -2.70 20.02
C HIS A 79 4.27 -2.56 21.00
N GLY A 80 3.45 -3.60 21.18
CA GLY A 80 2.32 -3.61 22.10
C GLY A 80 1.70 -5.01 22.22
N ASN A 81 0.53 -5.09 22.87
CA ASN A 81 -0.08 -6.35 23.29
C ASN A 81 -0.93 -7.04 22.21
N LEU A 82 -1.02 -6.46 21.01
CA LEU A 82 -1.73 -7.05 19.89
C LEU A 82 -0.84 -8.02 19.12
N GLU A 83 -1.45 -8.85 18.27
CA GLU A 83 -0.72 -9.64 17.28
C GLU A 83 0.25 -8.76 16.48
N GLN A 84 1.36 -9.37 16.04
CA GLN A 84 2.40 -8.65 15.31
C GLN A 84 1.81 -7.90 14.11
N HIS A 85 2.14 -6.62 13.99
CA HIS A 85 1.61 -5.68 12.98
C HIS A 85 0.10 -5.35 13.09
N GLY A 86 -0.52 -5.65 14.23
CA GLY A 86 -1.95 -5.43 14.45
C GLY A 86 -2.81 -6.28 13.53
N PHE A 87 -4.03 -5.82 13.28
CA PHE A 87 -5.09 -6.63 12.70
C PHE A 87 -5.67 -6.07 11.39
N ALA A 88 -5.32 -4.86 10.96
CA ALA A 88 -5.97 -4.21 9.81
C ALA A 88 -5.82 -5.01 8.51
N ARG A 89 -4.65 -5.64 8.32
CA ARG A 89 -4.33 -6.55 7.20
C ARG A 89 -5.08 -7.90 7.23
N ASN A 90 -5.75 -8.22 8.32
CA ASN A 90 -6.46 -9.48 8.53
C ASN A 90 -7.99 -9.34 8.37
N LYS A 91 -8.47 -8.16 7.99
CA LYS A 91 -9.90 -7.82 7.95
C LYS A 91 -10.36 -7.42 6.57
N PHE A 92 -11.65 -7.55 6.32
CA PHE A 92 -12.27 -6.99 5.14
C PHE A 92 -12.52 -5.49 5.32
N TRP A 93 -12.06 -4.72 4.35
CA TRP A 93 -12.36 -3.31 4.19
C TRP A 93 -13.58 -3.18 3.28
N SER A 94 -14.36 -2.13 3.50
CA SER A 94 -15.49 -1.78 2.62
C SER A 94 -15.08 -0.66 1.67
N ILE A 95 -15.67 -0.61 0.48
CA ILE A 95 -15.55 0.57 -0.39
C ILE A 95 -16.31 1.72 0.27
N ASP A 96 -15.66 2.86 0.47
CA ASP A 96 -16.28 4.08 0.99
C ASP A 96 -16.92 4.85 -0.17
N THR A 97 -18.25 4.78 -0.28
CA THR A 97 -19.00 5.45 -1.35
C THR A 97 -19.24 6.94 -1.08
N ASN A 98 -18.93 7.43 0.12
CA ASN A 98 -19.07 8.84 0.48
C ASN A 98 -17.84 9.32 1.27
N PRO A 99 -16.66 9.30 0.64
CA PRO A 99 -15.42 9.69 1.30
C PRO A 99 -15.46 11.20 1.61
N PRO A 100 -14.98 11.63 2.79
CA PRO A 100 -14.74 13.04 3.04
C PRO A 100 -13.82 13.63 1.97
N GLN A 101 -13.98 14.91 1.64
CA GLN A 101 -13.07 15.59 0.71
C GLN A 101 -11.63 15.46 1.23
N LEU A 102 -10.81 14.72 0.48
CA LEU A 102 -9.37 14.71 0.65
C LEU A 102 -8.80 15.86 -0.20
N PRO A 103 -7.66 16.48 0.20
CA PRO A 103 -6.90 17.33 -0.69
C PRO A 103 -6.44 16.48 -1.88
N SER A 104 -7.28 16.46 -2.92
CA SER A 104 -7.11 15.68 -4.12
C SER A 104 -6.49 16.57 -5.17
N ASN A 105 -5.41 16.11 -5.79
CA ASN A 105 -5.00 16.68 -7.07
C ASN A 105 -6.14 16.37 -8.06
N SER A 106 -6.78 17.40 -8.62
CA SER A 106 -7.94 17.28 -9.53
C SER A 106 -7.63 16.45 -10.78
N LEU A 107 -6.35 16.22 -11.06
CA LEU A 107 -5.85 15.39 -12.15
C LEU A 107 -5.96 13.88 -11.89
N VAL A 108 -6.09 13.45 -10.63
CA VAL A 108 -6.13 12.02 -10.27
C VAL A 108 -7.58 11.54 -10.25
N LYS A 109 -7.98 10.82 -11.30
CA LYS A 109 -9.36 10.30 -11.47
C LYS A 109 -9.48 8.80 -11.24
N THR A 110 -8.36 8.08 -11.19
CA THR A 110 -8.33 6.64 -11.01
C THR A 110 -7.95 6.30 -9.58
N PHE A 111 -8.96 6.10 -8.73
CA PHE A 111 -8.75 5.77 -7.33
C PHE A 111 -9.90 4.93 -6.76
N VAL A 112 -9.64 4.30 -5.63
CA VAL A 112 -10.64 3.66 -4.78
C VAL A 112 -10.48 4.16 -3.35
N ASP A 113 -11.60 4.49 -2.72
CA ASP A 113 -11.66 4.79 -1.30
C ASP A 113 -12.16 3.57 -0.54
N LEU A 114 -11.43 3.19 0.50
CA LEU A 114 -11.74 2.09 1.39
C LEU A 114 -11.89 2.59 2.82
N ILE A 115 -12.69 1.90 3.62
CA ILE A 115 -12.90 2.18 5.03
C ILE A 115 -12.88 0.90 5.86
N LEU A 116 -12.17 0.97 6.99
CA LEU A 116 -12.18 0.00 8.07
C LEU A 116 -12.74 0.65 9.33
N LYS A 117 -13.74 -0.01 9.92
CA LYS A 117 -14.34 0.35 11.20
C LYS A 117 -14.15 -0.82 12.18
N PRO A 118 -14.10 -0.57 13.50
CA PRO A 118 -14.06 -1.65 14.48
C PRO A 118 -15.35 -2.47 14.41
N THR A 119 -15.20 -3.77 14.61
CA THR A 119 -16.28 -4.70 14.91
C THR A 119 -16.38 -4.93 16.42
N ASP A 120 -17.45 -5.57 16.89
CA ASP A 120 -17.61 -5.89 18.32
C ASP A 120 -16.47 -6.76 18.87
N ASP A 121 -15.90 -7.63 18.05
CA ASP A 121 -14.73 -8.44 18.44
C ASP A 121 -13.45 -7.61 18.55
N ASP A 122 -13.33 -6.54 17.77
CA ASP A 122 -12.18 -5.66 17.80
C ASP A 122 -12.14 -4.82 19.06
N ILE A 123 -13.31 -4.36 19.50
CA ILE A 123 -13.46 -3.58 20.72
C ILE A 123 -13.03 -4.41 21.95
N LYS A 124 -13.17 -5.74 21.90
CA LYS A 124 -12.71 -6.64 22.98
C LYS A 124 -11.19 -6.69 23.10
N ILE A 125 -10.47 -6.64 21.97
CA ILE A 125 -8.99 -6.73 21.96
C ILE A 125 -8.31 -5.35 22.00
N TRP A 126 -8.97 -4.33 21.47
CA TRP A 126 -8.48 -2.96 21.41
C TRP A 126 -9.67 -2.00 21.57
N PRO A 127 -9.97 -1.55 22.81
CA PRO A 127 -11.23 -0.89 23.17
C PRO A 127 -11.26 0.58 22.74
N HIS A 128 -11.07 0.83 21.45
CA HIS A 128 -11.09 2.15 20.84
C HIS A 128 -11.97 2.15 19.59
N SER A 129 -12.84 3.14 19.50
CA SER A 129 -13.64 3.41 18.31
C SER A 129 -12.86 4.30 17.35
N TYR A 130 -12.77 3.86 16.10
CA TYR A 130 -12.03 4.56 15.06
C TYR A 130 -12.69 4.43 13.69
N GLU A 131 -12.32 5.33 12.77
CA GLU A 131 -12.49 5.14 11.34
C GLU A 131 -11.13 5.23 10.68
N PHE A 132 -10.72 4.15 10.00
CA PHE A 132 -9.53 4.16 9.16
C PHE A 132 -9.96 4.16 7.70
N ARG A 133 -9.81 5.31 7.04
CA ARG A 133 -10.00 5.46 5.59
C ARG A 133 -8.68 5.35 4.84
N LEU A 134 -8.70 4.69 3.70
CA LEU A 134 -7.56 4.56 2.80
C LEU A 134 -8.02 4.90 1.39
N ARG A 135 -7.37 5.88 0.76
CA ARG A 135 -7.45 6.07 -0.69
C ARG A 135 -6.25 5.40 -1.34
N VAL A 136 -6.50 4.52 -2.30
CA VAL A 136 -5.48 4.04 -3.24
C VAL A 136 -5.73 4.69 -4.58
N ALA A 137 -4.76 5.43 -5.09
CA ALA A 137 -4.88 6.16 -6.34
C ALA A 137 -3.71 5.86 -7.28
N LEU A 138 -4.02 5.79 -8.57
CA LEU A 138 -3.04 5.64 -9.64
C LEU A 138 -3.04 6.95 -10.44
N THR A 139 -1.90 7.62 -10.53
CA THR A 139 -1.79 8.89 -11.26
C THR A 139 -1.69 8.64 -12.77
N PRO A 140 -2.01 9.63 -13.62
CA PRO A 140 -1.82 9.51 -15.07
C PRO A 140 -0.36 9.20 -15.50
N GLY A 141 0.63 9.47 -14.64
CA GLY A 141 2.04 9.12 -14.86
C GLY A 141 2.41 7.71 -14.39
N GLY A 142 1.46 6.94 -13.86
CA GLY A 142 1.67 5.60 -13.32
C GLY A 142 2.13 5.54 -11.85
N ASP A 143 2.16 6.67 -11.14
CA ASP A 143 2.54 6.70 -9.72
C ASP A 143 1.42 6.12 -8.86
N LEU A 144 1.81 5.34 -7.87
CA LEU A 144 0.90 4.77 -6.88
C LEU A 144 0.91 5.63 -5.61
N MET A 145 -0.27 6.12 -5.22
CA MET A 145 -0.49 6.94 -4.04
C MET A 145 -1.40 6.23 -3.04
N LEU A 146 -1.00 6.17 -1.76
CA LEU A 146 -1.80 5.64 -0.67
C LEU A 146 -2.00 6.72 0.40
N THR A 147 -3.22 7.22 0.52
CA THR A 147 -3.58 8.23 1.53
C THR A 147 -4.41 7.61 2.64
N SER A 148 -3.81 7.44 3.82
CA SER A 148 -4.46 6.97 5.03
C SER A 148 -5.00 8.13 5.86
N ARG A 149 -6.23 8.02 6.35
CA ARG A 149 -6.82 8.92 7.33
C ARG A 149 -7.43 8.15 8.48
N ILE A 150 -6.91 8.33 9.68
CA ILE A 150 -7.38 7.67 10.89
C ILE A 150 -8.05 8.72 11.78
N ARG A 151 -9.31 8.47 12.12
CA ARG A 151 -10.13 9.35 12.97
C ARG A 151 -10.53 8.63 14.24
N ASN A 152 -10.34 9.28 15.37
CA ASN A 152 -10.91 8.84 16.65
C ASN A 152 -12.42 9.11 16.64
N THR A 153 -13.21 8.07 16.94
CA THR A 153 -14.67 8.15 17.03
C THR A 153 -15.21 7.61 18.36
N ASN A 154 -14.38 7.63 19.42
CA ASN A 154 -14.82 7.35 20.78
C ASN A 154 -15.93 8.32 21.19
N SER A 155 -17.05 7.77 21.69
CA SER A 155 -18.18 8.57 22.16
C SER A 155 -17.87 9.41 23.39
N ASP A 156 -16.90 8.97 24.20
CA ASP A 156 -16.42 9.66 25.39
C ASP A 156 -15.27 10.64 25.10
N GLY A 157 -14.87 10.80 23.82
CA GLY A 157 -13.81 11.70 23.40
C GLY A 157 -12.40 11.30 23.86
N LYS A 158 -12.23 10.12 24.48
CA LYS A 158 -10.90 9.72 24.97
C LYS A 158 -9.94 9.50 23.81
N PRO A 159 -8.72 10.08 23.87
CA PRO A 159 -7.69 9.84 22.86
C PRO A 159 -7.17 8.40 22.96
N PHE A 160 -6.57 7.92 21.86
CA PHE A 160 -5.80 6.68 21.86
C PHE A 160 -4.51 6.84 21.05
N SER A 161 -3.52 6.04 21.39
CA SER A 161 -2.25 5.97 20.67
C SER A 161 -2.21 4.73 19.79
N PHE A 162 -1.61 4.88 18.62
CA PHE A 162 -1.41 3.79 17.68
C PHE A 162 -0.11 4.00 16.92
N THR A 163 0.34 2.94 16.28
CA THR A 163 1.38 3.01 15.24
C THR A 163 0.77 2.52 13.94
N PHE A 164 1.26 3.04 12.82
CA PHE A 164 0.90 2.50 11.53
C PHE A 164 2.11 2.46 10.60
N ALA A 165 2.06 1.55 9.62
CA ALA A 165 3.04 1.48 8.55
C ALA A 165 2.45 0.81 7.30
N TYR A 166 2.95 1.21 6.13
CA TYR A 166 2.82 0.43 4.91
C TYR A 166 4.03 -0.49 4.78
N HIS A 167 3.81 -1.81 4.75
CA HIS A 167 4.88 -2.81 4.73
C HIS A 167 5.23 -3.22 3.29
N THR A 168 5.68 -2.26 2.48
CA THR A 168 5.82 -2.40 1.02
C THR A 168 6.90 -3.41 0.61
N TYR A 169 6.50 -4.43 -0.16
CA TYR A 169 7.39 -5.39 -0.81
C TYR A 169 7.62 -4.96 -2.27
N LEU A 170 8.75 -4.32 -2.56
CA LEU A 170 9.14 -3.97 -3.92
C LEU A 170 9.74 -5.18 -4.65
N LEU A 171 9.41 -5.33 -5.92
CA LEU A 171 10.06 -6.31 -6.78
C LEU A 171 11.44 -5.77 -7.20
N VAL A 172 12.49 -6.52 -6.88
CA VAL A 172 13.86 -6.21 -7.28
C VAL A 172 14.48 -7.41 -7.98
N SER A 173 15.19 -7.16 -9.09
CA SER A 173 15.80 -8.22 -9.91
C SER A 173 16.95 -8.92 -9.17
N ASP A 174 17.69 -8.19 -8.34
CA ASP A 174 18.80 -8.71 -7.54
C ASP A 174 18.96 -7.90 -6.24
N ILE A 175 18.86 -8.60 -5.11
CA ILE A 175 18.92 -8.02 -3.77
C ILE A 175 20.28 -7.39 -3.44
N ARG A 176 21.36 -7.80 -4.12
CA ARG A 176 22.71 -7.23 -3.91
C ARG A 176 22.78 -5.78 -4.34
N PHE A 177 22.01 -5.41 -5.36
CA PHE A 177 21.93 -4.03 -5.84
C PHE A 177 20.99 -3.17 -4.99
N ALA A 178 20.06 -3.76 -4.23
CA ALA A 178 19.15 -3.02 -3.36
C ALA A 178 19.89 -2.21 -2.27
N ASN A 179 21.08 -2.65 -1.84
CA ASN A 179 21.88 -1.95 -0.83
C ASN A 179 22.41 -0.59 -1.30
N TYR A 180 22.70 -0.41 -2.60
CA TYR A 180 23.18 0.88 -3.13
C TYR A 180 22.05 1.92 -3.25
N PHE A 181 20.80 1.46 -3.39
CA PHE A 181 19.63 2.31 -3.62
C PHE A 181 19.09 2.93 -2.34
N LEU A 182 19.26 2.22 -1.22
CA LEU A 182 18.85 2.73 0.08
C LEU A 182 19.71 3.94 0.46
N VAL A 183 21.00 3.97 0.10
CA VAL A 183 21.95 5.04 0.46
C VAL A 183 21.67 6.38 -0.22
N SER A 184 21.11 6.40 -1.44
CA SER A 184 20.73 7.67 -2.10
C SER A 184 19.43 8.26 -1.53
N LEU A 185 18.53 7.42 -1.02
CA LEU A 185 17.32 7.86 -0.30
C LEU A 185 17.63 8.23 1.18
N LEU A 186 18.69 7.69 1.75
CA LEU A 186 19.16 7.89 3.14
C LEU A 186 19.91 9.21 3.40
N HIS A 187 20.17 10.04 2.39
CA HIS A 187 20.72 11.39 2.61
C HIS A 187 19.66 12.42 3.07
N LEU A 188 18.40 12.02 3.18
CA LEU A 188 17.35 12.77 3.84
C LEU A 188 16.69 11.87 4.89
N PHE A 189 17.02 12.12 6.16
CA PHE A 189 16.49 11.50 7.39
C PHE A 189 17.17 10.19 7.88
N TYR A 190 17.95 10.36 8.96
CA TYR A 190 18.53 9.32 9.80
C TYR A 190 17.47 8.56 10.58
N LEU A 191 17.36 7.24 10.38
CA LEU A 191 17.55 6.22 11.44
C LEU A 191 17.39 4.81 10.86
N LEU A 192 18.22 3.94 11.42
CA LEU A 192 18.61 2.61 10.98
C LEU A 192 17.51 1.56 11.25
N ASN A 193 17.06 0.85 10.20
CA ASN A 193 16.88 -0.61 10.24
C ASN A 193 16.76 -1.16 8.82
N ILE A 194 17.61 -2.15 8.54
CA ILE A 194 17.87 -2.71 7.22
C ILE A 194 16.73 -3.67 6.83
N LEU A 195 16.29 -3.55 5.57
CA LEU A 195 15.27 -4.33 4.84
C LEU A 195 13.80 -3.91 5.06
N LEU A 196 13.17 -3.51 3.94
CA LEU A 196 11.79 -3.03 3.75
C LEU A 196 11.56 -1.56 4.17
N GLN A 197 11.14 -0.74 3.21
CA GLN A 197 10.64 0.63 3.43
C GLN A 197 9.41 0.58 4.35
N SER A 198 9.63 0.51 5.66
CA SER A 198 8.58 0.65 6.67
C SER A 198 8.72 2.04 7.29
N PHE A 199 7.90 2.99 6.85
CA PHE A 199 7.76 4.26 7.56
C PHE A 199 6.95 4.00 8.83
N ILE A 200 7.62 3.93 9.98
CA ILE A 200 6.96 3.79 11.28
C ILE A 200 6.60 5.20 11.75
N VAL A 201 5.31 5.46 11.95
CA VAL A 201 4.87 6.69 12.58
C VAL A 201 4.09 6.33 13.86
N SER A 202 4.67 6.62 15.02
CA SER A 202 3.97 6.57 16.31
C SER A 202 3.15 7.84 16.47
N ILE A 203 1.83 7.70 16.61
CA ILE A 203 0.90 8.83 16.59
C ILE A 203 -0.13 8.68 17.69
N THR A 204 -0.41 9.78 18.37
CA THR A 204 -1.56 9.90 19.28
C THR A 204 -2.70 10.58 18.53
N ALA A 205 -3.82 9.88 18.34
CA ALA A 205 -5.05 10.50 17.84
C ALA A 205 -5.72 11.30 18.97
N LEU A 206 -5.58 12.62 18.90
CA LEU A 206 -6.38 13.56 19.69
C LEU A 206 -7.80 13.69 19.09
N HIS A 207 -8.57 14.72 19.47
CA HIS A 207 -9.90 15.02 18.92
C HIS A 207 -9.90 15.30 17.38
N SER A 208 -8.76 15.16 16.70
CA SER A 208 -8.54 15.43 15.27
C SER A 208 -8.14 14.16 14.50
N SER A 209 -8.38 14.18 13.18
CA SER A 209 -7.96 13.09 12.30
C SER A 209 -6.49 13.19 11.90
N VAL A 210 -5.79 12.07 11.87
CA VAL A 210 -4.42 11.96 11.35
C VAL A 210 -4.48 11.60 9.87
N ILE A 211 -3.71 12.30 9.02
CA ILE A 211 -3.59 12.02 7.59
C ILE A 211 -2.12 11.69 7.27
N SER A 212 -1.88 10.62 6.51
CA SER A 212 -0.58 10.28 5.97
C SER A 212 -0.70 9.83 4.52
N THR A 213 0.18 10.32 3.65
CA THR A 213 0.22 9.98 2.23
C THR A 213 1.57 9.37 1.89
N ALA A 214 1.56 8.15 1.34
CA ALA A 214 2.72 7.54 0.70
C ALA A 214 2.60 7.72 -0.82
N TYR A 215 3.70 8.08 -1.47
CA TYR A 215 3.79 8.35 -2.90
C TYR A 215 4.94 7.52 -3.49
N MET A 216 4.66 6.72 -4.52
CA MET A 216 5.63 5.83 -5.17
C MET A 216 5.61 6.06 -6.69
N MET A 217 6.77 6.34 -7.28
CA MET A 217 6.92 6.55 -8.73
C MET A 217 7.28 5.25 -9.45
N PRO A 218 6.79 5.01 -10.68
CA PRO A 218 7.08 3.80 -11.45
C PRO A 218 8.48 3.83 -12.09
N LYS A 219 9.21 4.96 -12.01
CA LYS A 219 10.57 5.09 -12.53
C LYS A 219 11.54 4.21 -11.75
N CYS A 220 11.61 2.95 -12.14
CA CYS A 220 12.83 2.18 -12.02
C CYS A 220 13.68 2.43 -13.29
N ASP A 221 14.38 3.57 -13.37
CA ASP A 221 15.43 3.80 -14.39
C ASP A 221 16.58 2.76 -14.32
N PHE A 222 16.50 1.81 -13.40
CA PHE A 222 17.56 0.89 -13.06
C PHE A 222 17.59 -0.41 -13.85
N CYS A 223 16.47 -0.82 -14.49
CA CYS A 223 16.49 -2.02 -15.32
C CYS A 223 17.11 -1.76 -16.71
N ASN A 224 17.14 -0.50 -17.17
CA ASN A 224 17.64 -0.13 -18.50
C ASN A 224 19.10 0.36 -18.53
N ILE A 225 19.68 0.79 -17.40
CA ILE A 225 21.10 1.21 -17.36
C ILE A 225 22.02 0.03 -17.72
N GLN A 226 21.71 -1.19 -17.27
CA GLN A 226 22.59 -2.35 -17.51
C GLN A 226 22.40 -3.03 -18.88
N ARG A 227 21.28 -2.83 -19.59
CA ARG A 227 21.16 -3.37 -20.98
C ARG A 227 22.00 -2.59 -21.98
N LYS A 228 22.22 -1.29 -21.77
CA LYS A 228 23.14 -0.50 -22.61
C LYS A 228 24.61 -0.80 -22.28
N ASP A 229 24.94 -0.92 -20.99
CA ASP A 229 26.34 -1.17 -20.58
C ASP A 229 26.87 -2.58 -20.90
N GLN A 230 26.00 -3.57 -21.12
CA GLN A 230 26.37 -4.94 -21.51
C GLN A 230 26.45 -5.13 -23.04
N MET A 231 25.89 -4.22 -23.84
CA MET A 231 25.84 -4.36 -25.30
C MET A 231 26.96 -3.57 -26.02
N GLU A 232 27.63 -2.64 -25.34
CA GLU A 232 28.78 -1.88 -25.87
C GLU A 232 30.17 -2.51 -25.59
N ARG A 233 30.23 -3.69 -24.95
CA ARG A 233 31.51 -4.41 -24.71
C ARG A 233 31.57 -5.82 -25.28
N VAL A 234 31.20 -5.96 -26.56
CA VAL A 234 31.49 -7.16 -27.36
C VAL A 234 32.26 -6.77 -28.63
N HIS A 235 33.61 -6.71 -28.48
CA HIS A 235 34.73 -7.05 -29.41
C HIS A 235 34.74 -6.49 -30.87
N PRO A 236 35.86 -6.48 -31.64
CA PRO A 236 37.10 -7.28 -31.50
C PRO A 236 38.46 -6.61 -31.89
N VAL A 237 39.51 -7.42 -31.68
CA VAL A 237 40.92 -7.38 -32.15
C VAL A 237 41.90 -6.51 -31.36
#